data_AF-A0A3C0Z940-F1
#
_entry.id   AF-A0A3C0Z940-F1
#
_cell.length_a   1.000
_cell.length_b   1.000
_cell.length_c   1.000
_cell.angle_alpha   90.00
_cell.angle_beta   90.00
_cell.angle_gamma   90.00
#
_symmetry.space_group_name_H-M   'P 1'
#
loop_
_entity.id
_entity.type
_entity.pdbx_description
1 polymer ?
#
loop_
_entity_poly.entity_id
_entity_poly.type
_entity_poly.pdbx_seq_one_letter_code
_entity_poly.pdbx_strand_id
1 'polypeptide(L)'
;MRTIKKFRLPFSRNYVFIAIAVLITLYGLFWARTHSERVYSIGAMIILIPFLEMRGQERAMQLFVIFFVCIQVSSIALFDRLPYQLLISSQPFWTAVKKGIPTAFIICAMAHLFFWRKTDLFKLYGIQFPIMIIACTWYIRMLLIMVNCQHIPNAKAVRIPAIVIQKCPACCDLYELWFSFNYEGEEEKVSINVNPQLHEQTNEGDSLILQMHPGRFGWPWYHKDIKRRYR
;
A
#
# COMPACT_ATOMS: atom_id res chain seq x y z
N MET A 1 33.91 -18.44 -45.32
CA MET A 1 32.92 -17.38 -45.04
C MET A 1 32.06 -17.84 -43.86
N ARG A 2 32.36 -17.39 -42.62
CA ARG A 2 31.59 -17.75 -41.42
C ARG A 2 30.27 -16.98 -41.44
N THR A 3 29.15 -17.67 -41.60
CA THR A 3 27.82 -17.09 -41.45
C THR A 3 27.60 -16.77 -39.98
N ILE A 4 27.79 -15.50 -39.61
CA ILE A 4 27.39 -14.96 -38.32
C ILE A 4 25.86 -15.06 -38.27
N LYS A 5 25.33 -16.10 -37.62
CA LYS A 5 23.92 -16.15 -37.23
C LYS A 5 23.68 -14.92 -36.36
N LYS A 6 22.98 -13.91 -36.89
CA LYS A 6 22.38 -12.85 -36.09
C LYS A 6 21.43 -13.53 -35.10
N PHE A 7 21.89 -13.79 -33.89
CA PHE A 7 21.05 -14.09 -32.74
C PHE A 7 20.24 -12.82 -32.44
N ARG A 8 19.18 -12.57 -33.22
CA ARG A 8 18.06 -11.78 -32.72
C ARG A 8 17.47 -12.60 -31.59
N LEU A 9 17.92 -12.33 -30.36
CA LEU A 9 17.21 -12.77 -29.16
C LEU A 9 15.77 -12.25 -29.32
N PRO A 10 14.76 -13.13 -29.42
CA PRO A 10 13.38 -12.67 -29.53
C PRO A 10 13.10 -11.82 -28.30
N PHE A 11 12.64 -10.59 -28.52
CA PHE A 11 12.18 -9.72 -27.44
C PHE A 11 11.07 -10.48 -26.71
N SER A 12 11.40 -11.02 -25.53
CA SER A 12 10.44 -11.82 -24.78
C SER A 12 9.34 -10.89 -24.29
N ARG A 13 8.11 -11.40 -24.29
CA ARG A 13 6.91 -10.70 -23.80
C ARG A 13 7.14 -10.08 -22.41
N ASN A 14 7.96 -10.72 -21.57
CA ASN A 14 8.30 -10.25 -20.23
C ASN A 14 9.10 -8.94 -20.24
N TYR A 15 9.99 -8.71 -21.22
CA TYR A 15 10.74 -7.45 -21.31
C TYR A 15 9.83 -6.25 -21.55
N VAL A 16 8.78 -6.43 -22.37
CA VAL A 16 7.77 -5.37 -22.61
C VAL A 16 7.02 -5.06 -21.34
N PHE A 17 6.51 -6.08 -20.63
CA PHE A 17 5.79 -5.87 -19.38
C PHE A 17 6.64 -5.27 -18.26
N ILE A 18 7.93 -5.60 -18.22
CA ILE A 18 8.85 -5.02 -17.24
C ILE A 18 9.21 -3.59 -17.60
N ALA A 19 9.44 -3.28 -18.87
CA ALA A 19 9.61 -1.89 -19.29
C ALA A 19 8.38 -1.05 -18.91
N ILE A 20 7.16 -1.57 -19.14
CA ILE A 20 5.93 -0.93 -18.69
C ILE A 20 5.90 -0.78 -17.16
N ALA A 21 6.23 -1.83 -16.40
CA ALA A 21 6.26 -1.77 -14.94
C ALA A 21 7.24 -0.72 -14.42
N VAL A 22 8.47 -0.67 -14.96
CA VAL A 22 9.47 0.34 -14.61
C VAL A 22 8.96 1.75 -14.91
N LEU A 23 8.37 1.98 -16.08
CA LEU A 23 7.79 3.28 -16.44
C LEU A 23 6.66 3.68 -15.49
N ILE A 24 5.78 2.75 -15.13
CA ILE A 24 4.70 2.99 -14.16
C ILE A 24 5.26 3.30 -12.77
N THR A 25 6.32 2.61 -12.34
CA THR A 25 7.00 2.91 -11.07
C THR A 25 7.62 4.30 -11.09
N LEU A 26 8.34 4.68 -12.16
CA LEU A 26 8.91 6.02 -12.30
C LEU A 26 7.82 7.10 -12.29
N TYR A 27 6.71 6.87 -12.99
CA TYR A 27 5.54 7.74 -12.95
C TYR A 27 5.01 7.89 -11.52
N GLY A 28 4.78 6.78 -10.80
CA GLY A 28 4.26 6.80 -9.43
C GLY A 28 5.18 7.50 -8.43
N LEU A 29 6.50 7.37 -8.60
CA LEU A 29 7.49 7.97 -7.69
C LEU A 29 7.65 9.47 -7.90
N PHE A 30 7.79 9.91 -9.15
CA PHE A 30 8.27 11.25 -9.50
C PHE A 30 7.20 12.15 -10.12
N TRP A 31 6.23 11.59 -10.84
CA TRP A 31 5.30 12.39 -11.65
C TRP A 31 3.88 12.45 -11.08
N ALA A 32 3.44 11.39 -10.39
CA ALA A 32 2.12 11.32 -9.77
C ALA A 32 1.96 12.41 -8.69
N ARG A 33 1.03 13.33 -8.96
CA ARG A 33 0.75 14.52 -8.15
C ARG A 33 -0.21 14.21 -7.01
N THR A 34 -1.13 13.28 -7.23
CA THR A 34 -2.17 12.93 -6.24
C THR A 34 -1.92 11.57 -5.61
N HIS A 35 -2.46 11.37 -4.40
CA HIS A 35 -2.43 10.07 -3.73
C HIS A 35 -3.14 8.98 -4.56
N SER A 36 -4.26 9.32 -5.20
CA SER A 36 -5.02 8.41 -6.06
C SER A 36 -4.23 7.95 -7.28
N GLU A 37 -3.52 8.84 -7.97
CA GLU A 37 -2.66 8.47 -9.10
C GLU A 37 -1.59 7.44 -8.71
N ARG A 38 -0.99 7.58 -7.52
CA ARG A 38 0.01 6.62 -7.00
C ARG A 38 -0.60 5.26 -6.68
N VAL A 39 -1.80 5.25 -6.10
CA VAL A 39 -2.53 4.00 -5.84
C VAL A 39 -2.86 3.32 -7.17
N TYR A 40 -3.43 4.04 -8.12
CA TYR A 40 -3.80 3.48 -9.42
C TYR A 40 -2.60 2.98 -10.24
N SER A 41 -1.42 3.62 -10.13
CA SER A 41 -0.20 3.09 -10.76
C SER A 41 0.20 1.72 -10.21
N ILE A 42 0.06 1.49 -8.90
CA ILE A 42 0.30 0.16 -8.30
C ILE A 42 -0.73 -0.85 -8.84
N GLY A 43 -2.00 -0.46 -8.94
CA GLY A 43 -3.06 -1.30 -9.51
C GLY A 43 -2.77 -1.73 -10.95
N ALA A 44 -2.28 -0.82 -11.78
CA ALA A 44 -1.87 -1.13 -13.15
C ALA A 44 -0.77 -2.19 -13.19
N MET A 45 0.24 -2.11 -12.30
CA MET A 45 1.25 -3.15 -12.18
C MET A 45 0.64 -4.48 -11.78
N ILE A 46 -0.25 -4.53 -10.79
CA ILE A 46 -0.85 -5.80 -10.34
C ILE A 46 -1.61 -6.52 -11.45
N ILE A 47 -2.31 -5.78 -12.31
CA ILE A 47 -3.03 -6.35 -13.46
C ILE A 47 -2.06 -7.04 -14.43
N LEU A 48 -0.79 -6.65 -14.50
CA LEU A 48 0.20 -7.23 -15.42
C LEU A 48 0.76 -8.59 -14.97
N ILE A 49 0.64 -8.95 -13.68
CA ILE A 49 1.17 -10.19 -13.10
C ILE A 49 0.79 -11.46 -13.90
N PRO A 50 -0.50 -11.73 -14.21
CA PRO A 50 -0.87 -12.96 -14.91
C PRO A 50 -0.40 -12.99 -16.38
N PHE A 51 0.01 -11.85 -16.94
CA PHE A 51 0.51 -11.77 -18.31
C PHE A 51 2.01 -12.07 -18.42
N LEU A 52 2.73 -12.08 -17.29
CA LEU A 52 4.13 -12.48 -17.23
C LEU A 52 4.27 -13.97 -17.55
N GLU A 53 5.16 -14.31 -18.47
CA GLU A 53 5.44 -15.69 -18.84
C GLU A 53 6.47 -16.28 -17.85
N MET A 54 6.04 -17.20 -16.99
CA MET A 54 6.96 -17.96 -16.15
C MET A 54 7.46 -19.19 -16.93
N ARG A 55 8.60 -19.04 -17.61
CA ARG A 55 9.37 -20.19 -18.09
C ARG A 55 10.31 -20.65 -16.98
N GLY A 56 10.60 -21.95 -16.91
CA GLY A 56 11.62 -22.52 -16.01
C GLY A 56 13.06 -22.11 -16.36
N GLN A 57 13.23 -20.91 -16.91
CA GLN A 57 14.52 -20.32 -17.27
C GLN A 57 14.86 -19.25 -16.23
N GLU A 58 16.09 -19.26 -15.71
CA GLU A 58 16.57 -18.33 -14.68
C GLU A 58 16.28 -16.86 -15.01
N ARG A 59 16.35 -16.46 -16.28
CA ARG A 59 16.05 -15.10 -16.73
C ARG A 59 14.59 -14.70 -16.50
N ALA A 60 13.63 -15.61 -16.66
CA ALA A 60 12.21 -15.31 -16.40
C ALA A 60 11.96 -15.06 -14.91
N MET A 61 12.69 -15.76 -14.04
CA MET A 61 12.64 -15.58 -12.60
C MET A 61 13.29 -14.26 -12.16
N GLN A 62 14.43 -13.87 -12.75
CA GLN A 62 15.04 -12.54 -12.52
C GLN A 62 14.11 -11.39 -12.91
N LEU A 63 13.45 -11.52 -14.06
CA LEU A 63 12.47 -10.57 -14.56
C LEU A 63 11.25 -10.45 -13.62
N PHE A 64 10.80 -11.57 -13.07
CA PHE A 64 9.74 -11.60 -12.06
C PHE A 64 10.15 -10.90 -10.75
N VAL A 65 11.40 -11.07 -10.31
CA VAL A 65 11.95 -10.38 -9.13
C VAL A 65 11.98 -8.86 -9.33
N ILE A 66 12.45 -8.38 -10.49
CA ILE A 66 12.48 -6.94 -10.81
C ILE A 66 11.07 -6.35 -10.75
N PHE A 67 10.09 -7.05 -11.29
CA PHE A 67 8.70 -6.64 -11.26
C PHE A 67 8.15 -6.55 -9.83
N PHE A 68 8.49 -7.52 -8.97
CA PHE A 68 8.11 -7.49 -7.56
C PHE A 68 8.76 -6.31 -6.82
N VAL A 69 10.04 -6.03 -7.08
CA VAL A 69 10.75 -4.87 -6.53
C VAL A 69 10.05 -3.56 -6.93
N CYS A 70 9.58 -3.45 -8.18
CA CYS A 70 8.82 -2.28 -8.65
C CYS A 70 7.54 -2.04 -7.83
N ILE A 71 6.79 -3.12 -7.53
CA ILE A 71 5.59 -3.06 -6.67
C ILE A 71 5.97 -2.65 -5.24
N GLN A 72 7.01 -3.25 -4.66
CA GLN A 72 7.45 -2.96 -3.30
C GLN A 72 7.93 -1.51 -3.14
N VAL A 73 8.77 -1.02 -4.05
CA VAL A 73 9.26 0.36 -4.03
C VAL A 73 8.10 1.35 -4.14
N SER A 74 7.16 1.09 -5.06
CA SER A 74 5.96 1.94 -5.21
C SER A 74 5.09 1.91 -3.96
N SER A 75 4.97 0.75 -3.31
CA SER A 75 4.20 0.58 -2.07
C SER A 75 4.85 1.25 -0.87
N ILE A 76 6.18 1.12 -0.70
CA ILE A 76 6.94 1.78 0.38
C ILE A 76 6.85 3.29 0.21
N ALA A 77 7.07 3.80 -1.00
CA ALA A 77 6.96 5.24 -1.27
C ALA A 77 5.54 5.79 -1.05
N LEU A 78 4.51 4.95 -1.24
CA LEU A 78 3.15 5.29 -0.86
C LEU A 78 3.04 5.37 0.67
N PHE A 79 3.42 4.33 1.41
CA PHE A 79 3.30 4.28 2.87
C PHE A 79 4.12 5.31 3.63
N ASP A 80 5.36 5.55 3.21
CA ASP A 80 6.23 6.55 3.84
C ASP A 80 5.63 7.96 3.74
N ARG A 81 4.86 8.20 2.67
CA ARG A 81 4.13 9.45 2.46
C ARG A 81 2.75 9.47 3.13
N LEU A 82 2.24 8.32 3.58
CA LEU A 82 0.94 8.20 4.23
C LEU A 82 1.03 8.56 5.72
N PRO A 83 0.32 9.59 6.20
CA PRO A 83 0.32 10.03 7.60
C PRO A 83 -0.54 9.12 8.51
N TYR A 84 -0.55 7.82 8.26
CA TYR A 84 -1.57 6.90 8.74
C TYR A 84 -1.05 5.94 9.81
N GLN A 85 -0.11 6.38 10.66
CA GLN A 85 0.35 5.60 11.82
C GLN A 85 -0.82 5.15 12.71
N LEU A 86 -1.92 5.92 12.74
CA LEU A 86 -3.16 5.60 13.47
C LEU A 86 -4.12 4.62 12.76
N LEU A 87 -3.82 4.18 11.53
CA LEU A 87 -4.66 3.22 10.82
C LEU A 87 -4.20 1.78 10.98
N ILE A 88 -3.01 1.48 11.54
CA ILE A 88 -2.38 0.15 11.42
C ILE A 88 -3.23 -0.98 12.04
N SER A 89 -3.92 -0.72 13.14
CA SER A 89 -4.83 -1.70 13.77
C SER A 89 -6.23 -1.73 13.17
N SER A 90 -6.74 -0.59 12.70
CA SER A 90 -8.04 -0.52 12.02
C SER A 90 -7.97 -0.91 10.53
N GLN A 91 -6.87 -1.50 10.05
CA GLN A 91 -6.76 -1.82 8.62
C GLN A 91 -7.70 -2.98 8.27
N PRO A 92 -8.52 -2.84 7.23
CA PRO A 92 -9.61 -3.77 6.94
C PRO A 92 -9.10 -5.04 6.24
N PHE A 93 -8.22 -5.79 6.90
CA PHE A 93 -7.53 -6.94 6.34
C PHE A 93 -8.51 -7.99 5.83
N TRP A 94 -9.45 -8.42 6.66
CA TRP A 94 -10.45 -9.41 6.27
C TRP A 94 -11.37 -8.94 5.14
N THR A 95 -11.76 -7.66 5.16
CA THR A 95 -12.54 -7.06 4.06
C THR A 95 -11.72 -7.02 2.76
N ALA A 96 -10.42 -6.73 2.86
CA ALA A 96 -9.51 -6.74 1.73
C ALA A 96 -9.30 -8.16 1.17
N VAL A 97 -9.19 -9.19 2.02
CA VAL A 97 -9.12 -10.59 1.59
C VAL A 97 -10.41 -11.01 0.89
N LYS A 98 -11.58 -10.74 1.49
CA LYS A 98 -12.90 -11.07 0.93
C LYS A 98 -13.12 -10.48 -0.47
N LYS A 99 -12.59 -9.28 -0.73
CA LYS A 99 -12.67 -8.62 -2.04
C LYS A 99 -11.48 -8.94 -2.96
N GLY A 100 -10.31 -9.25 -2.38
CA GLY A 100 -9.07 -9.54 -3.10
C GLY A 100 -9.11 -10.87 -3.83
N ILE A 101 -9.63 -11.91 -3.19
CA ILE A 101 -9.78 -13.26 -3.78
C ILE A 101 -10.61 -13.23 -5.08
N PRO A 102 -11.86 -12.71 -5.11
CA PRO A 102 -12.65 -12.68 -6.34
C PRO A 102 -12.01 -11.78 -7.40
N THR A 103 -11.37 -10.68 -7.00
CA THR A 103 -10.64 -9.81 -7.93
C THR A 103 -9.47 -10.54 -8.60
N ALA A 104 -8.67 -11.27 -7.83
CA ALA A 104 -7.58 -12.11 -8.33
C ALA A 104 -8.11 -13.19 -9.30
N PHE A 105 -9.24 -13.84 -8.95
CA PHE A 105 -9.87 -14.84 -9.81
C PHE A 105 -10.32 -14.24 -11.14
N ILE A 106 -11.03 -13.10 -11.13
CA ILE A 106 -11.48 -12.41 -12.35
C ILE A 106 -10.29 -12.04 -13.24
N ILE A 107 -9.22 -11.48 -12.66
CA ILE A 107 -8.02 -11.09 -13.42
C ILE A 107 -7.33 -12.32 -14.04
N CYS A 108 -7.14 -13.40 -13.28
CA CYS A 108 -6.57 -14.65 -13.81
C CYS A 108 -7.48 -15.29 -14.87
N ALA A 109 -8.80 -15.29 -14.68
CA ALA A 109 -9.76 -15.81 -15.65
C ALA A 109 -9.73 -15.01 -16.95
N MET A 110 -9.66 -13.67 -16.89
CA MET A 110 -9.49 -12.83 -18.07
C MET A 110 -8.17 -13.16 -18.79
N ALA A 111 -7.06 -13.28 -18.07
CA ALA A 111 -5.78 -13.65 -18.67
C ALA A 111 -5.83 -15.04 -19.32
N HIS A 112 -6.53 -16.00 -18.70
CA HIS A 112 -6.77 -17.31 -19.27
C HIS A 112 -7.57 -17.21 -20.59
N LEU A 113 -8.67 -16.44 -20.61
CA LEU A 113 -9.48 -16.23 -21.82
C LEU A 113 -8.68 -15.59 -22.97
N PHE A 114 -7.88 -14.56 -22.67
CA PHE A 114 -7.05 -13.89 -23.68
C PHE A 114 -5.96 -14.78 -24.27
N PHE A 115 -5.45 -15.75 -23.50
CA PHE A 115 -4.34 -16.63 -23.91
C PHE A 115 -4.71 -18.12 -23.89
N TRP A 116 -5.99 -18.44 -24.12
CA TRP A 116 -6.61 -19.78 -23.95
C TRP A 116 -5.81 -20.95 -24.51
N ARG A 117 -5.07 -20.75 -25.62
CA ARG A 117 -4.25 -21.79 -26.27
C ARG A 117 -2.76 -21.77 -25.93
N LYS A 118 -2.27 -20.74 -25.24
CA LYS A 118 -0.83 -20.49 -24.99
C LYS A 118 -0.47 -20.50 -23.50
N THR A 119 -1.46 -20.59 -22.61
CA THR A 119 -1.23 -20.51 -21.17
C THR A 119 -1.24 -21.89 -20.53
N ASP A 120 -0.20 -22.16 -19.75
CA ASP A 120 -0.10 -23.33 -18.89
C ASP A 120 -0.99 -23.12 -17.66
N LEU A 121 -2.05 -23.93 -17.55
CA LEU A 121 -3.02 -23.88 -16.46
C LEU A 121 -2.37 -24.06 -15.08
N PHE A 122 -1.37 -24.95 -14.98
CA PHE A 122 -0.68 -25.20 -13.72
C PHE A 122 0.11 -23.97 -13.29
N LYS A 123 0.76 -23.27 -14.23
CA LYS A 123 1.50 -22.06 -13.89
C LYS A 123 0.60 -20.88 -13.54
N LEU A 124 -0.48 -20.69 -14.30
CA LEU A 124 -1.42 -19.59 -14.05
C LEU A 124 -2.15 -19.78 -12.71
N TYR A 125 -2.72 -20.95 -12.45
CA TYR A 125 -3.53 -21.19 -11.25
C TYR A 125 -2.74 -21.74 -10.06
N GLY A 126 -1.62 -22.43 -10.29
CA GLY A 126 -0.78 -22.98 -9.22
C GLY A 126 0.27 -21.99 -8.69
N ILE A 127 0.74 -21.04 -9.51
CA ILE A 127 1.81 -20.11 -9.11
C ILE A 127 1.36 -18.65 -9.18
N GLN A 128 0.81 -18.19 -10.31
CA GLN A 128 0.43 -16.77 -10.45
C GLN A 128 -0.80 -16.42 -9.62
N PHE A 129 -1.75 -17.33 -9.47
CA PHE A 129 -2.96 -17.08 -8.71
C PHE A 129 -2.71 -16.82 -7.20
N PRO A 130 -1.90 -17.61 -6.47
CA PRO A 130 -1.50 -17.27 -5.11
C PRO A 130 -0.85 -15.89 -4.98
N ILE A 131 0.06 -15.55 -5.90
CA ILE A 131 0.71 -14.23 -5.96
C ILE A 131 -0.34 -13.13 -6.18
N MET A 132 -1.30 -13.37 -7.08
CA MET A 132 -2.41 -12.46 -7.36
C MET A 132 -3.32 -12.26 -6.16
N ILE A 133 -3.59 -13.29 -5.36
CA ILE A 133 -4.36 -13.14 -4.11
C ILE A 133 -3.66 -12.17 -3.18
N ILE A 134 -2.35 -12.34 -2.96
CA ILE A 134 -1.56 -11.46 -2.09
C ILE A 134 -1.57 -10.03 -2.64
N ALA A 135 -1.26 -9.86 -3.93
CA ALA A 135 -1.19 -8.56 -4.59
C ALA A 135 -2.56 -7.83 -4.61
N CYS A 136 -3.63 -8.51 -4.99
CA CYS A 136 -4.99 -7.95 -4.97
C CYS A 136 -5.45 -7.62 -3.56
N THR A 137 -5.20 -8.48 -2.57
CA THR A 137 -5.55 -8.19 -1.17
C THR A 137 -4.86 -6.91 -0.71
N TRP A 138 -3.56 -6.79 -0.99
CA TRP A 138 -2.79 -5.59 -0.69
C TRP A 138 -3.36 -4.34 -1.37
N TYR A 139 -3.67 -4.43 -2.66
CA TYR A 139 -4.19 -3.30 -3.43
C TYR A 139 -5.59 -2.87 -2.99
N ILE A 140 -6.48 -3.83 -2.73
CA ILE A 140 -7.81 -3.52 -2.19
C ILE A 140 -7.68 -2.83 -0.83
N ARG A 141 -6.74 -3.26 0.02
CA ARG A 141 -6.46 -2.58 1.30
C ARG A 141 -6.10 -1.11 1.07
N MET A 142 -5.25 -0.81 0.08
CA MET A 142 -4.90 0.58 -0.28
C MET A 142 -6.10 1.38 -0.79
N LEU A 143 -6.93 0.79 -1.64
CA LEU A 143 -8.16 1.43 -2.13
C LEU A 143 -9.12 1.73 -0.97
N LEU A 144 -9.29 0.78 -0.04
CA LEU A 144 -10.14 0.97 1.13
C LEU A 144 -9.63 2.10 2.01
N ILE A 145 -8.31 2.18 2.27
CA ILE A 145 -7.69 3.28 3.01
C ILE A 145 -7.92 4.62 2.30
N MET A 146 -7.66 4.67 0.99
CA MET A 146 -7.84 5.88 0.18
C MET A 146 -9.30 6.38 0.20
N VAL A 147 -10.26 5.48 0.06
CA VAL A 147 -11.69 5.81 0.09
C VAL A 147 -12.15 6.21 1.49
N ASN A 148 -11.56 5.61 2.54
CA ASN A 148 -11.86 5.96 3.91
C ASN A 148 -11.44 7.40 4.24
N CYS A 149 -10.31 7.87 3.70
CA CYS A 149 -9.73 9.19 3.99
C CYS A 149 -10.37 10.36 3.20
N GLN A 150 -11.61 10.19 2.72
CA GLN A 150 -12.36 11.26 2.09
C GLN A 150 -12.95 12.19 3.15
N HIS A 151 -12.85 13.51 2.95
CA HIS A 151 -13.44 14.49 3.85
C HIS A 151 -14.97 14.36 3.85
N ILE A 152 -15.54 14.23 5.05
CA ILE A 152 -17.00 14.19 5.27
C ILE A 152 -17.36 15.44 6.06
N PRO A 153 -18.05 16.43 5.44
CA PRO A 153 -18.24 17.76 6.04
C PRO A 153 -19.09 17.76 7.32
N ASN A 154 -19.83 16.68 7.61
CA ASN A 154 -20.73 16.56 8.77
C ASN A 154 -20.34 15.43 9.75
N ALA A 155 -19.13 14.89 9.65
CA ALA A 155 -18.72 13.76 10.47
C ALA A 155 -18.33 14.21 11.89
N LYS A 156 -19.00 13.65 12.92
CA LYS A 156 -18.69 13.92 14.33
C LYS A 156 -17.27 13.42 14.65
N ALA A 157 -16.39 14.27 15.16
CA ALA A 157 -15.04 13.86 15.55
C ALA A 157 -15.10 12.67 16.53
N VAL A 158 -14.30 11.63 16.25
CA VAL A 158 -14.10 10.50 17.15
C VAL A 158 -13.13 10.95 18.23
N ARG A 159 -13.55 10.87 19.50
CA ARG A 159 -12.73 11.24 20.65
C ARG A 159 -12.31 9.98 21.36
N ILE A 160 -11.02 9.68 21.32
CA ILE A 160 -10.45 8.49 21.95
C ILE A 160 -9.58 8.95 23.12
N PRO A 161 -9.89 8.56 24.36
CA PRO A 161 -8.98 8.78 25.48
C PRO A 161 -7.74 7.92 25.27
N ALA A 162 -6.57 8.53 25.31
CA ALA A 162 -5.29 7.87 25.19
C ALA A 162 -4.37 8.28 26.35
N ILE A 163 -3.47 7.40 26.73
CA ILE A 163 -2.47 7.61 27.78
C ILE A 163 -1.12 7.80 27.09
N VAL A 164 -0.37 8.83 27.47
CA VAL A 164 1.00 8.99 26.99
C VAL A 164 1.88 7.96 27.67
N ILE A 165 2.44 7.04 26.90
CA ILE A 165 3.30 5.97 27.41
C ILE A 165 4.78 6.26 27.24
N GLN A 166 5.15 7.16 26.34
CA GLN A 166 6.53 7.56 26.12
C GLN A 166 6.62 8.96 25.54
N LYS A 167 7.52 9.78 26.08
CA LYS A 167 7.88 11.10 25.53
C LYS A 167 9.23 11.02 24.84
N CYS A 168 9.25 11.07 23.51
CA CYS A 168 10.50 11.05 22.76
C CYS A 168 11.25 12.38 22.92
N PRO A 169 12.60 12.38 23.03
CA PRO A 169 13.38 13.61 23.03
C PRO A 169 13.11 14.43 21.77
N ALA A 170 12.89 15.74 21.94
CA ALA A 170 12.68 16.63 20.80
C ALA A 170 13.97 16.74 19.96
N CYS A 171 13.85 16.57 18.65
CA CYS A 171 14.99 16.64 17.73
C CYS A 171 14.55 17.17 16.36
N CYS A 172 15.29 18.12 15.78
CA CYS A 172 15.06 18.62 14.42
C CYS A 172 13.59 19.02 14.14
N ASP A 173 12.97 19.79 15.05
CA ASP A 173 11.56 20.20 15.03
C ASP A 173 10.54 19.05 15.07
N LEU A 174 10.95 17.83 15.44
CA LEU A 174 10.09 16.69 15.69
C LEU A 174 9.84 16.57 17.19
N TYR A 175 8.57 16.61 17.57
CA TYR A 175 8.10 16.55 18.95
C TYR A 175 7.13 15.38 19.04
N GLU A 176 7.64 14.19 19.37
CA GLU A 176 6.89 12.94 19.27
C GLU A 176 6.46 12.43 20.65
N LEU A 177 5.20 12.02 20.75
CA LEU A 177 4.61 11.35 21.91
C LEU A 177 4.05 10.00 21.47
N TRP A 178 4.27 8.97 22.28
CA TRP A 178 3.64 7.67 22.13
C TRP A 178 2.41 7.57 23.01
N PHE A 179 1.33 7.06 22.43
CA PHE A 179 0.02 6.95 23.04
C PHE A 179 -0.38 5.48 23.10
N SER A 180 -0.97 5.07 24.22
CA SER A 180 -1.76 3.84 24.35
C SER A 180 -3.24 4.19 24.45
N PHE A 181 -4.10 3.50 23.72
CA PHE A 181 -5.56 3.65 23.82
C PHE A 181 -6.26 2.31 23.60
N ASN A 182 -7.47 2.16 24.12
CA ASN A 182 -8.29 0.98 23.85
C ASN A 182 -9.21 1.24 22.65
N TYR A 183 -9.18 0.37 21.65
CA TYR A 183 -10.06 0.41 20.49
C TYR A 183 -10.57 -1.00 20.18
N GLU A 184 -11.88 -1.16 20.06
CA GLU A 184 -12.54 -2.46 19.81
C GLU A 184 -12.15 -3.59 20.79
N GLY A 185 -11.70 -3.24 22.01
CA GLY A 185 -11.32 -4.21 23.05
C GLY A 185 -9.84 -4.56 23.05
N GLU A 186 -9.05 -4.04 22.12
CA GLU A 186 -7.60 -4.23 22.02
C GLU A 186 -6.84 -2.97 22.46
N GLU A 187 -5.68 -3.17 23.09
CA GLU A 187 -4.78 -2.07 23.45
C GLU A 187 -3.90 -1.71 22.23
N GLU A 188 -4.02 -0.47 21.80
CA GLU A 188 -3.35 0.07 20.63
C GLU A 188 -2.28 1.07 21.01
N LYS A 189 -1.10 0.96 20.38
CA LYS A 189 0.03 1.86 20.62
C LYS A 189 0.43 2.58 19.35
N VAL A 190 0.52 3.91 19.43
CA VAL A 190 0.84 4.74 18.28
C VAL A 190 1.75 5.90 18.65
N SER A 191 2.68 6.23 17.76
CA SER A 191 3.47 7.45 17.89
C SER A 191 2.87 8.56 17.05
N ILE A 192 2.82 9.78 17.60
CA ILE A 192 2.25 10.95 16.94
C ILE A 192 3.18 12.14 17.14
N ASN A 193 3.50 12.81 16.04
CA ASN A 193 4.18 14.10 16.06
C ASN A 193 3.19 15.20 16.46
N VAL A 194 3.45 15.86 17.59
CA VAL A 194 2.59 16.87 18.21
C VAL A 194 3.20 18.27 18.11
N ASN A 195 2.44 19.27 18.55
CA ASN A 195 2.93 20.65 18.69
C ASN A 195 3.99 20.71 19.82
N PRO A 196 5.07 21.53 19.67
CA PRO A 196 6.06 21.74 20.73
C PRO A 196 5.47 22.03 22.10
N GLN A 197 4.45 22.90 22.19
CA GLN A 197 3.81 23.28 23.46
C GLN A 197 3.13 22.09 24.11
N LEU A 198 2.40 21.28 23.33
CA LEU A 198 1.76 20.07 23.83
C LEU A 198 2.82 19.05 24.29
N HIS A 199 3.93 18.92 23.55
CA HIS A 199 5.03 18.04 23.96
C HIS A 199 5.65 18.49 25.28
N GLU A 200 5.97 19.78 25.43
CA GLU A 200 6.55 20.33 26.65
C GLU A 200 5.64 20.14 27.87
N GLN A 201 4.34 20.40 27.72
CA GLN A 201 3.36 20.36 28.81
C GLN A 201 2.92 18.95 29.21
N THR A 202 3.15 17.95 28.36
CA THR A 202 2.68 16.58 28.61
C THR A 202 3.78 15.71 29.20
N ASN A 203 3.44 14.88 30.17
CA ASN A 203 4.31 13.87 30.76
C ASN A 203 3.82 12.45 30.45
N GLU A 204 4.70 11.47 30.64
CA GLU A 204 4.33 10.07 30.60
C GLU A 204 3.33 9.77 31.73
N GLY A 205 2.27 9.02 31.43
CA GLY A 205 1.13 8.76 32.30
C GLY A 205 -0.06 9.72 32.10
N ASP A 206 0.13 10.86 31.43
CA ASP A 206 -0.95 11.81 31.21
C ASP A 206 -2.01 11.25 30.25
N SER A 207 -3.27 11.55 30.53
CA SER A 207 -4.38 11.21 29.63
C SER A 207 -4.71 12.38 28.71
N LEU A 208 -4.70 12.13 27.41
CA LEU A 208 -5.06 13.08 26.37
C LEU A 208 -6.22 12.54 25.52
N ILE A 209 -7.08 13.45 25.05
CA ILE A 209 -8.16 13.09 24.12
C ILE A 209 -7.65 13.23 22.69
N LEU A 210 -7.43 12.09 22.02
CA LEU A 210 -7.14 12.06 20.60
C LEU A 210 -8.42 12.35 19.81
N GLN A 211 -8.42 13.45 19.07
CA GLN A 211 -9.51 13.82 18.17
C GLN A 211 -9.20 13.34 16.76
N MET A 212 -9.92 12.32 16.30
CA MET A 212 -9.79 11.73 14.97
C MET A 212 -11.01 12.06 14.11
N HIS A 213 -10.82 12.09 12.80
CA HIS A 213 -11.94 12.23 11.87
C HIS A 213 -12.54 10.85 11.60
N PRO A 214 -13.89 10.72 11.52
CA PRO A 214 -14.47 9.50 10.98
C PRO A 214 -14.14 9.42 9.50
N GLY A 215 -13.65 8.26 9.07
CA GLY A 215 -13.54 7.97 7.66
C GLY A 215 -14.88 7.57 7.06
N ARG A 216 -14.92 7.44 5.74
CA ARG A 216 -16.14 7.02 5.01
C ARG A 216 -16.71 5.69 5.48
N PHE A 217 -15.87 4.79 5.98
CA PHE A 217 -16.29 3.50 6.52
C PHE A 217 -16.43 3.51 8.04
N GLY A 218 -16.40 4.70 8.68
CA GLY A 218 -16.40 4.85 10.12
C GLY A 218 -15.04 4.61 10.78
N TRP A 219 -14.04 4.14 10.03
CA TRP A 219 -12.71 3.90 10.58
C TRP A 219 -12.03 5.24 10.89
N PRO A 220 -11.54 5.41 12.11
CA PRO A 220 -10.88 6.65 12.50
C PRO A 220 -9.65 6.86 11.62
N TRP A 221 -9.46 8.09 11.17
CA TRP A 221 -8.25 8.48 10.45
C TRP A 221 -7.75 9.82 10.94
N TYR A 222 -6.44 9.98 10.82
CA TYR A 222 -5.71 11.09 11.39
C TYR A 222 -5.07 11.95 10.30
N HIS A 223 -5.25 13.26 10.41
CA HIS A 223 -4.50 14.23 9.62
C HIS A 223 -3.23 14.61 10.37
N LYS A 224 -2.10 14.68 9.66
CA LYS A 224 -0.72 14.99 10.11
C LYS A 224 -0.53 16.33 10.87
N ASP A 225 -1.61 17.03 11.23
CA ASP A 225 -1.64 18.44 11.60
C ASP A 225 -2.06 18.71 13.07
N ILE A 226 -1.87 17.81 14.05
CA ILE A 226 -1.91 18.25 15.48
C ILE A 226 -0.91 19.38 15.73
N LYS A 227 0.23 19.37 15.03
CA LYS A 227 1.19 20.49 15.04
C LYS A 227 0.55 21.86 14.74
N ARG A 228 -0.46 21.92 13.88
CA ARG A 228 -1.08 23.17 13.42
C ARG A 228 -2.38 23.55 14.13
N ARG A 229 -2.95 22.68 14.97
CA ARG A 229 -4.25 22.93 15.63
C ARG A 229 -4.18 23.66 16.96
N TYR A 230 -3.01 23.75 17.57
CA TYR A 230 -2.79 24.62 18.72
C TYR A 230 -2.15 25.91 18.23
N ARG A 231 -2.98 26.93 18.05
CA ARG A 231 -2.57 28.34 18.10
C ARG A 231 -2.71 28.82 19.53
#